data_AF-A0A2K2VL79-F1
#
_entry.id   AF-A0A2K2VL79-F1
#
_cell.length_a   1.000
_cell.length_b   1.000
_cell.length_c   1.000
_cell.angle_alpha   90.00
_cell.angle_beta   90.00
_cell.angle_gamma   90.00
#
_symmetry.space_group_name_H-M   'P 1'
#
loop_
_entity.id
_entity.type
_entity.pdbx_description
1 polymer ?
#
loop_
_entity_poly.entity_id
_entity_poly.type
_entity_poly.pdbx_seq_one_letter_code
_entity_poly.pdbx_strand_id
1 'polypeptide(L)'
;MSTCSVCNKDFEDEYFDVEQNKCILHCEKHEKNYWFAINKNNKIEWHTDKVILFWKKINNEIEAITDAKINNIEISEEMIKEYNYEHFKYKFKKVIFPMSIPDSPDYISFHKLNCDIDINFIECEFLSFVDFSLLNKAKNINFSECKFFSSIIFENMKFDNQFFLESCVVHDNMNFVNIVFTNITSFMNSEFYKELNFMHSRFDDLAIFNGLKGGTLFLGNTFFRKEANFLSMNIGVHDRETARIIKNSFEQQNNIIEANKFYALEMKEREKELNKDIKEGKNIFEWLIFKAHAISSNHSQDWLLALLWILNIAFIFSMFTSTFHHNNMLAYISIFIVVISSTFNNTLLKIALGINLIIASILSYIYLDVIADKINPFSIMTSKDPITFGLLMFKITIAYLIYQFIVSVRQNTRRK
;
A
#
# COMPACT_ATOMS: atom_id res chain seq x y z
N MET A 1 36.89 -37.46 -4.76
CA MET A 1 35.56 -37.41 -5.38
C MET A 1 34.67 -38.35 -4.59
N SER A 2 33.60 -37.82 -4.03
CA SER A 2 32.70 -38.51 -3.11
C SER A 2 31.28 -38.53 -3.68
N THR A 3 30.61 -39.68 -3.60
CA THR A 3 29.26 -39.88 -4.18
C THR A 3 28.18 -39.47 -3.18
N CYS A 4 27.28 -38.54 -3.54
CA CYS A 4 26.19 -38.14 -2.62
C CYS A 4 25.21 -39.29 -2.42
N SER A 5 24.96 -39.64 -1.16
CA SER A 5 23.97 -40.64 -0.75
C SER A 5 22.52 -40.34 -1.17
N VAL A 6 22.19 -39.08 -1.48
CA VAL A 6 20.82 -38.66 -1.83
C VAL A 6 20.62 -38.44 -3.33
N CYS A 7 21.61 -37.88 -4.05
CA CYS A 7 21.47 -37.61 -5.49
C CYS A 7 22.30 -38.53 -6.40
N ASN A 8 23.10 -39.42 -5.82
CA ASN A 8 23.90 -40.44 -6.50
C ASN A 8 24.82 -39.88 -7.61
N LYS A 9 25.35 -38.68 -7.39
CA LYS A 9 26.34 -38.01 -8.25
C LYS A 9 27.64 -37.83 -7.48
N ASP A 10 28.75 -37.85 -8.21
CA ASP A 10 30.09 -37.61 -7.67
C ASP A 10 30.38 -36.12 -7.59
N PHE A 11 30.92 -35.70 -6.44
CA PHE A 11 31.35 -34.32 -6.20
C PHE A 11 32.81 -34.32 -5.74
N GLU A 12 33.52 -33.24 -6.01
CA GLU A 12 34.83 -33.02 -5.39
C GLU A 12 34.67 -32.97 -3.87
N ASP A 13 35.67 -33.48 -3.15
CA ASP A 13 35.56 -33.70 -1.71
C ASP A 13 35.39 -32.39 -0.93
N GLU A 14 35.81 -31.27 -1.52
CA GLU A 14 35.58 -29.92 -0.99
C GLU A 14 34.11 -29.46 -1.03
N TYR A 15 33.25 -30.06 -1.87
CA TYR A 15 31.81 -29.74 -1.98
C TYR A 15 30.92 -30.82 -1.36
N PHE A 16 31.53 -31.67 -0.53
CA PHE A 16 30.94 -32.85 0.04
C PHE A 16 31.04 -32.80 1.57
N ASP A 17 29.89 -32.84 2.24
CA ASP A 17 29.88 -33.01 3.69
C ASP A 17 30.21 -34.47 3.99
N VAL A 18 31.47 -34.72 4.35
CA VAL A 18 32.02 -36.07 4.63
C VAL A 18 31.31 -36.72 5.82
N GLU A 19 30.87 -35.94 6.81
CA GLU A 19 30.16 -36.48 7.97
C GLU A 19 28.75 -36.95 7.63
N GLN A 20 28.07 -36.23 6.73
CA GLN A 20 26.68 -36.52 6.36
C GLN A 20 26.54 -37.30 5.05
N ASN A 21 27.64 -37.50 4.31
CA ASN A 21 27.68 -38.16 3.00
C ASN A 21 26.73 -37.50 1.97
N LYS A 22 26.61 -36.16 2.04
CA LYS A 22 25.68 -35.33 1.26
C LYS A 22 26.43 -34.26 0.46
N CYS A 23 25.88 -33.86 -0.68
CA CYS A 23 26.41 -32.73 -1.44
C CYS A 23 25.60 -31.46 -1.19
N ILE A 24 26.33 -30.34 -1.12
CA ILE A 24 25.85 -29.03 -0.68
C ILE A 24 24.76 -28.42 -1.58
N LEU A 25 24.67 -28.82 -2.86
CA LEU A 25 23.69 -28.23 -3.81
C LEU A 25 22.48 -29.12 -4.14
N HIS A 26 22.61 -30.44 -4.17
CA HIS A 26 21.52 -31.32 -4.63
C HIS A 26 20.81 -32.05 -3.49
N CYS A 27 21.49 -32.33 -2.39
CA CYS A 27 20.99 -33.23 -1.34
C CYS A 27 20.28 -32.47 -0.20
N GLU A 28 20.34 -31.13 -0.21
CA GLU A 28 20.03 -30.25 0.93
C GLU A 28 18.93 -29.22 0.64
N LYS A 29 17.96 -29.60 -0.20
CA LYS A 29 16.78 -28.75 -0.52
C LYS A 29 15.78 -28.58 0.63
N HIS A 30 16.00 -29.20 1.80
CA HIS A 30 14.93 -29.41 2.77
C HIS A 30 15.28 -29.19 4.26
N GLU A 31 16.54 -29.04 4.66
CA GLU A 31 16.93 -28.97 6.08
C GLU A 31 17.48 -27.59 6.47
N LYS A 32 16.63 -26.72 7.03
CA LYS A 32 17.02 -25.38 7.51
C LYS A 32 18.15 -25.41 8.55
N ASN A 33 18.18 -26.47 9.37
CA ASN A 33 19.14 -26.67 10.44
C ASN A 33 20.56 -27.02 9.93
N TYR A 34 20.75 -27.18 8.62
CA TYR A 34 22.08 -27.40 8.03
C TYR A 34 22.94 -26.12 8.04
N TRP A 35 22.30 -24.95 7.92
CA TRP A 35 23.00 -23.68 7.77
C TRP A 35 23.40 -23.05 9.10
N PHE A 36 22.71 -23.42 10.18
CA PHE A 36 22.91 -22.83 11.49
C PHE A 36 22.47 -23.77 12.61
N ALA A 37 23.08 -23.61 13.77
CA ALA A 37 22.63 -24.18 15.04
C ALA A 37 21.82 -23.15 15.83
N ILE A 38 20.94 -23.63 16.70
CA ILE A 38 20.28 -22.79 17.71
C ILE A 38 21.02 -22.99 19.03
N ASN A 39 21.63 -21.92 19.55
CA ASN A 39 22.35 -22.00 20.80
C ASN A 39 21.39 -22.02 22.01
N LYS A 40 21.94 -22.22 23.21
CA LYS A 40 21.18 -22.34 24.46
C LYS A 40 20.30 -21.11 24.80
N ASN A 41 20.55 -19.97 24.15
CA ASN A 41 19.80 -18.72 24.32
C ASN A 41 18.76 -18.50 23.21
N ASN A 42 18.40 -19.53 22.43
CA ASN A 42 17.55 -19.42 21.24
C ASN A 42 18.06 -18.45 20.17
N LYS A 43 19.38 -18.20 20.12
CA LYS A 43 20.01 -17.42 19.05
C LYS A 43 20.54 -18.35 17.97
N ILE A 44 20.44 -17.89 16.73
CA ILE A 44 20.97 -18.56 15.54
C ILE A 44 22.48 -18.35 15.48
N GLU A 45 23.24 -19.44 15.38
CA GLU A 45 24.69 -19.46 15.12
C GLU A 45 24.95 -20.12 13.77
N TRP A 46 25.40 -19.34 12.79
CA TRP A 46 25.60 -19.81 11.41
C TRP A 46 26.89 -20.62 11.27
N HIS A 47 26.84 -21.68 10.46
CA HIS A 47 28.02 -22.43 10.05
C HIS A 47 28.75 -21.70 8.93
N THR A 48 29.56 -20.69 9.30
CA THR A 48 30.22 -19.76 8.37
C THR A 48 30.95 -20.46 7.22
N ASP A 49 31.69 -21.54 7.49
CA ASP A 49 32.45 -22.27 6.46
C ASP A 49 31.52 -22.87 5.39
N LYS A 50 30.37 -23.43 5.80
CA LYS A 50 29.35 -23.98 4.89
C LYS A 50 28.70 -22.89 4.06
N VAL A 51 28.40 -21.75 4.68
CA VAL A 51 27.85 -20.57 4.00
C VAL A 51 28.84 -20.06 2.94
N ILE A 52 30.11 -19.88 3.29
CA ILE A 52 31.16 -19.44 2.36
C ILE A 52 31.26 -20.39 1.17
N LEU A 53 31.32 -21.70 1.43
CA LEU A 53 31.44 -22.73 0.40
C LEU A 53 30.24 -22.75 -0.56
N PHE A 54 29.02 -22.58 -0.03
CA PHE A 54 27.81 -22.47 -0.85
C PHE A 54 27.91 -21.31 -1.84
N TRP A 55 28.22 -20.11 -1.35
CA TRP A 55 28.25 -18.92 -2.20
C TRP A 55 29.42 -18.95 -3.20
N LYS A 56 30.60 -19.46 -2.82
CA LYS A 56 31.70 -19.72 -3.77
C LYS A 56 31.22 -20.57 -4.94
N LYS A 57 30.44 -21.62 -4.68
CA LYS A 57 29.93 -22.48 -5.74
C LYS A 57 28.89 -21.80 -6.63
N ILE A 58 27.96 -21.04 -6.04
CA ILE A 58 27.00 -20.23 -6.79
C ILE A 58 27.73 -19.25 -7.71
N ASN A 59 28.76 -18.58 -7.20
CA ASN A 59 29.55 -17.63 -7.96
C ASN A 59 30.36 -18.31 -9.07
N ASN A 60 31.00 -19.44 -8.80
CA ASN A 60 31.72 -20.22 -9.82
C ASN A 60 30.79 -20.66 -10.96
N GLU A 61 29.54 -21.06 -10.65
CA GLU A 61 28.55 -21.41 -11.68
C GLU A 61 28.12 -20.19 -12.53
N ILE A 62 27.97 -19.02 -11.89
CA ILE A 62 27.65 -17.76 -12.60
C ILE A 62 28.83 -17.28 -13.45
N GLU A 63 30.07 -17.38 -12.95
CA GLU A 63 31.30 -17.01 -13.66
C GLU A 63 31.53 -17.90 -14.87
N ALA A 64 31.40 -19.23 -14.74
CA ALA A 64 31.57 -20.15 -15.86
C ALA A 64 30.65 -19.82 -17.05
N ILE A 65 29.42 -19.36 -16.77
CA ILE A 65 28.47 -18.93 -17.80
C ILE A 65 28.87 -17.56 -18.39
N THR A 66 29.33 -16.65 -17.53
CA THR A 66 29.80 -15.32 -17.94
C THR A 66 31.01 -15.43 -18.87
N ASP A 67 31.98 -16.29 -18.53
CA ASP A 67 33.18 -16.54 -19.33
C ASP A 67 32.86 -17.22 -20.66
N ALA A 68 31.95 -18.22 -20.65
CA ALA A 68 31.45 -18.82 -21.87
C ALA A 68 30.79 -17.78 -22.80
N LYS A 69 30.11 -16.77 -22.24
CA LYS A 69 29.55 -15.65 -23.01
C LYS A 69 30.61 -14.71 -23.55
N ILE A 70 31.60 -14.30 -22.76
CA ILE A 70 32.68 -13.40 -23.22
C ILE A 70 33.41 -14.04 -24.41
N ASN A 71 33.73 -15.33 -24.30
CA ASN A 71 34.36 -16.08 -25.40
C ASN A 71 33.46 -16.14 -26.65
N ASN A 72 32.13 -16.27 -26.49
CA ASN A 72 31.19 -16.22 -27.63
C ASN A 72 31.02 -14.80 -28.21
N ILE A 73 31.11 -13.73 -27.39
CA ILE A 73 31.04 -12.34 -27.84
C ILE A 73 32.27 -11.99 -28.68
N GLU A 74 33.48 -12.40 -28.25
CA GLU A 74 34.71 -12.22 -29.06
C GLU A 74 34.63 -12.92 -30.42
N ILE A 75 33.80 -13.96 -30.53
CA ILE A 75 33.63 -14.72 -31.76
C ILE A 75 32.66 -14.04 -32.76
N SER A 76 31.82 -13.04 -32.39
CA SER A 76 31.10 -12.21 -33.40
C SER A 76 30.33 -10.99 -32.87
N GLU A 77 30.90 -9.78 -32.92
CA GLU A 77 30.12 -8.53 -32.81
C GLU A 77 29.15 -8.33 -34.00
N GLU A 78 29.43 -8.98 -35.15
CA GLU A 78 28.61 -8.88 -36.37
C GLU A 78 27.36 -9.76 -36.36
N MET A 79 27.35 -10.92 -35.68
CA MET A 79 26.17 -11.80 -35.64
C MET A 79 25.13 -11.39 -34.58
N ILE A 80 25.55 -10.69 -33.52
CA ILE A 80 24.69 -10.29 -32.38
C ILE A 80 23.63 -9.24 -32.81
N LYS A 81 23.89 -8.44 -33.86
CA LYS A 81 22.93 -7.45 -34.38
C LYS A 81 21.84 -8.05 -35.27
N GLU A 82 22.10 -9.19 -35.89
CA GLU A 82 21.24 -9.77 -36.94
C GLU A 82 20.28 -10.84 -36.40
N TYR A 83 20.66 -11.50 -35.31
CA TYR A 83 19.83 -12.49 -34.63
C TYR A 83 19.69 -12.11 -33.16
N ASN A 84 18.46 -11.84 -32.74
CA ASN A 84 18.04 -11.45 -31.39
C ASN A 84 18.29 -12.62 -30.41
N TYR A 85 19.57 -12.96 -30.17
CA TYR A 85 19.98 -14.16 -29.45
C TYR A 85 19.44 -14.08 -28.01
N GLU A 86 18.67 -15.12 -27.67
CA GLU A 86 18.02 -15.30 -26.38
C GLU A 86 18.98 -15.02 -25.23
N HIS A 87 18.58 -14.11 -24.33
CA HIS A 87 19.35 -13.80 -23.13
C HIS A 87 19.62 -15.08 -22.33
N PHE A 88 20.87 -15.29 -21.92
CA PHE A 88 21.20 -16.41 -21.05
C PHE A 88 20.39 -16.31 -19.77
N LYS A 89 19.64 -17.38 -19.49
CA LYS A 89 18.70 -17.47 -18.40
C LYS A 89 19.27 -18.36 -17.31
N TYR A 90 19.71 -17.76 -16.21
CA TYR A 90 20.05 -18.51 -15.01
C TYR A 90 18.78 -18.78 -14.20
N LYS A 91 18.59 -20.02 -13.74
CA LYS A 91 17.39 -20.44 -13.02
C LYS A 91 17.74 -21.25 -11.77
N PHE A 92 17.57 -20.64 -10.60
CA PHE A 92 17.56 -21.33 -9.32
C PHE A 92 16.15 -21.90 -9.08
N LYS A 93 16.03 -23.21 -8.82
CA LYS A 93 14.75 -23.85 -8.50
C LYS A 93 14.82 -24.64 -7.20
N LYS A 94 13.98 -24.27 -6.23
CA LYS A 94 13.88 -24.93 -4.91
C LYS A 94 15.21 -24.91 -4.16
N VAL A 95 15.91 -23.78 -4.20
CA VAL A 95 17.19 -23.57 -3.51
C VAL A 95 16.92 -22.84 -2.19
N ILE A 96 17.55 -23.29 -1.11
CA ILE A 96 17.54 -22.59 0.18
C ILE A 96 18.83 -21.76 0.25
N PHE A 97 18.69 -20.44 0.21
CA PHE A 97 19.79 -19.49 0.34
C PHE A 97 20.04 -19.18 1.82
N PRO A 98 21.28 -19.37 2.32
CA PRO A 98 21.69 -18.94 3.64
C PRO A 98 21.88 -17.43 3.70
N MET A 99 22.27 -16.91 4.87
CA MET A 99 22.60 -15.49 5.01
C MET A 99 23.78 -15.08 4.12
N SER A 100 23.78 -13.81 3.70
CA SER A 100 25.00 -13.08 3.38
C SER A 100 25.79 -12.84 4.67
N ILE A 101 27.11 -12.98 4.60
CA ILE A 101 28.04 -12.58 5.66
C ILE A 101 28.50 -11.15 5.36
N PRO A 102 27.95 -10.12 6.02
CA PRO A 102 28.45 -8.75 5.88
C PRO A 102 29.89 -8.70 6.39
N ASP A 103 30.74 -7.89 5.75
CA ASP A 103 32.09 -7.52 6.23
C ASP A 103 33.19 -8.60 6.17
N SER A 104 33.00 -9.70 5.43
CA SER A 104 34.11 -10.58 5.10
C SER A 104 34.77 -10.11 3.79
N PRO A 105 36.03 -9.63 3.82
CA PRO A 105 36.70 -9.09 2.62
C PRO A 105 36.90 -10.14 1.51
N ASP A 106 36.85 -11.42 1.86
CA ASP A 106 37.04 -12.55 0.95
C ASP A 106 35.72 -13.21 0.50
N TYR A 107 34.57 -12.63 0.86
CA TYR A 107 33.27 -13.25 0.64
C TYR A 107 32.23 -12.26 0.13
N ILE A 108 31.52 -12.70 -0.90
CA ILE A 108 30.47 -11.95 -1.56
C ILE A 108 29.34 -12.93 -1.90
N SER A 109 28.09 -12.56 -1.62
CA SER A 109 26.95 -13.43 -1.91
C SER A 109 26.73 -13.61 -3.42
N PHE A 110 26.73 -12.52 -4.19
CA PHE A 110 26.75 -12.62 -5.65
C PHE A 110 27.96 -11.90 -6.22
N HIS A 111 28.77 -12.56 -7.04
CA HIS A 111 29.85 -11.87 -7.74
C HIS A 111 29.30 -10.80 -8.68
N LYS A 112 30.09 -9.75 -8.88
CA LYS A 112 29.74 -8.65 -9.76
C LYS A 112 29.55 -9.20 -11.18
N LEU A 113 28.32 -9.12 -11.68
CA LEU A 113 28.01 -9.54 -13.04
C LEU A 113 28.72 -8.61 -14.03
N ASN A 114 29.41 -9.18 -15.01
CA ASN A 114 30.04 -8.41 -16.10
C ASN A 114 29.27 -8.51 -17.41
N CYS A 115 28.09 -9.15 -17.42
CA CYS A 115 27.30 -9.30 -18.62
C CYS A 115 25.78 -9.36 -18.34
N ASP A 116 25.00 -9.05 -19.38
CA ASP A 116 23.53 -9.11 -19.34
C ASP A 116 23.03 -10.56 -19.16
N ILE A 117 22.53 -10.89 -17.98
CA ILE A 117 21.97 -12.21 -17.63
C ILE A 117 20.56 -12.02 -17.07
N ASP A 118 19.66 -12.94 -17.41
CA ASP A 118 18.34 -13.07 -16.80
C ASP A 118 18.40 -14.05 -15.63
N ILE A 119 18.09 -13.59 -14.41
CA ILE A 119 18.17 -14.41 -13.20
C ILE A 119 16.75 -14.72 -12.70
N ASN A 120 16.45 -16.01 -12.54
CA ASN A 120 15.15 -16.48 -12.11
C ASN A 120 15.29 -17.35 -10.86
N PHE A 121 14.63 -16.96 -9.79
CA PHE A 121 14.47 -17.73 -8.58
C PHE A 121 13.06 -18.29 -8.56
N ILE A 122 12.92 -19.63 -8.48
CA ILE A 122 11.62 -20.31 -8.51
C ILE A 122 11.50 -21.22 -7.31
N GLU A 123 10.48 -21.02 -6.48
CA GLU A 123 10.23 -21.81 -5.27
C GLU A 123 11.44 -21.80 -4.30
N CYS A 124 12.26 -20.75 -4.30
CA CYS A 124 13.45 -20.61 -3.45
C CYS A 124 13.10 -20.05 -2.05
N GLU A 125 13.90 -20.39 -1.04
CA GLU A 125 13.76 -19.86 0.32
C GLU A 125 15.02 -19.08 0.71
N PHE A 126 14.87 -17.84 1.17
CA PHE A 126 15.96 -16.99 1.66
C PHE A 126 15.85 -16.86 3.17
N LEU A 127 16.74 -17.54 3.89
CA LEU A 127 16.62 -17.74 5.34
C LEU A 127 16.94 -16.49 6.17
N SER A 128 17.75 -15.57 5.62
CA SER A 128 18.22 -14.36 6.29
C SER A 128 18.46 -13.27 5.26
N PHE A 129 19.08 -12.16 5.68
CA PHE A 129 19.55 -11.09 4.80
C PHE A 129 20.39 -11.69 3.67
N VAL A 130 20.05 -11.35 2.43
CA VAL A 130 20.83 -11.65 1.24
C VAL A 130 21.08 -10.34 0.48
N ASP A 131 22.35 -10.05 0.22
CA ASP A 131 22.76 -8.88 -0.54
C ASP A 131 22.59 -9.12 -2.05
N PHE A 132 21.59 -8.48 -2.64
CA PHE A 132 21.32 -8.49 -4.08
C PHE A 132 21.96 -7.30 -4.83
N SER A 133 22.71 -6.43 -4.17
CA SER A 133 23.27 -5.21 -4.77
C SER A 133 24.17 -5.47 -5.98
N LEU A 134 24.82 -6.62 -6.01
CA LEU A 134 25.72 -7.03 -7.09
C LEU A 134 24.98 -7.64 -8.29
N LEU A 135 23.66 -7.80 -8.19
CA LEU A 135 22.78 -8.11 -9.31
C LEU A 135 22.32 -6.85 -10.06
N ASN A 136 22.83 -5.66 -9.73
CA ASN A 136 22.44 -4.40 -10.38
C ASN A 136 22.64 -4.36 -11.92
N LYS A 137 23.52 -5.22 -12.45
CA LYS A 137 23.76 -5.40 -13.89
C LYS A 137 22.97 -6.56 -14.51
N ALA A 138 22.22 -7.31 -13.73
CA ALA A 138 21.32 -8.31 -14.27
C ALA A 138 20.29 -7.62 -15.16
N LYS A 139 20.00 -8.25 -16.31
CA LYS A 139 19.08 -7.68 -17.28
C LYS A 139 17.65 -7.77 -16.76
N ASN A 140 17.21 -8.98 -16.46
CA ASN A 140 15.93 -9.28 -15.82
C ASN A 140 16.15 -10.01 -14.49
N ILE A 141 15.36 -9.67 -13.47
CA ILE A 141 15.34 -10.38 -12.18
C ILE A 141 13.91 -10.84 -11.91
N ASN A 142 13.74 -12.14 -11.70
CA ASN A 142 12.44 -12.74 -11.42
C ASN A 142 12.50 -13.61 -10.17
N PHE A 143 11.59 -13.37 -9.23
CA PHE A 143 11.29 -14.23 -8.10
C PHE A 143 9.86 -14.76 -8.29
N SER A 144 9.72 -16.08 -8.34
CA SER A 144 8.43 -16.76 -8.49
C SER A 144 8.25 -17.75 -7.34
N GLU A 145 7.16 -17.62 -6.58
CA GLU A 145 6.84 -18.53 -5.47
C GLU A 145 7.96 -18.64 -4.41
N CYS A 146 8.77 -17.59 -4.27
CA CYS A 146 9.88 -17.55 -3.32
C CYS A 146 9.42 -17.12 -1.92
N LYS A 147 10.18 -17.52 -0.89
CA LYS A 147 9.94 -17.11 0.50
C LYS A 147 11.15 -16.38 1.05
N PHE A 148 10.92 -15.24 1.69
CA PHE A 148 11.96 -14.43 2.29
C PHE A 148 11.69 -14.28 3.79
N PHE A 149 12.60 -14.79 4.64
CA PHE A 149 12.40 -14.86 6.09
C PHE A 149 12.96 -13.67 6.87
N SER A 150 13.74 -12.80 6.21
CA SER A 150 14.36 -11.62 6.81
C SER A 150 14.22 -10.40 5.91
N SER A 151 14.62 -9.24 6.44
CA SER A 151 14.54 -7.96 5.75
C SER A 151 15.40 -7.95 4.49
N ILE A 152 14.87 -7.38 3.41
CA ILE A 152 15.57 -7.23 2.12
C ILE A 152 15.63 -5.77 1.77
N ILE A 153 16.79 -5.34 1.30
CA ILE A 153 17.06 -3.94 0.96
C ILE A 153 17.67 -3.90 -0.44
N PHE A 154 17.03 -3.12 -1.30
CA PHE A 154 17.57 -2.66 -2.56
C PHE A 154 17.78 -1.15 -2.45
N GLU A 155 19.02 -0.69 -2.62
CA GLU A 155 19.39 0.72 -2.50
C GLU A 155 20.16 1.21 -3.72
N ASN A 156 19.78 2.38 -4.24
CA ASN A 156 20.53 3.11 -5.27
C ASN A 156 20.77 2.31 -6.57
N MET A 157 19.78 1.52 -7.00
CA MET A 157 19.87 0.69 -8.19
C MET A 157 18.95 1.18 -9.31
N LYS A 158 19.32 0.80 -10.54
CA LYS A 158 18.50 0.97 -11.73
C LYS A 158 18.31 -0.38 -12.37
N PHE A 159 17.06 -0.84 -12.45
CA PHE A 159 16.68 -2.04 -13.18
C PHE A 159 16.30 -1.63 -14.60
N ASP A 160 17.19 -1.92 -15.55
CA ASP A 160 17.09 -1.48 -16.93
C ASP A 160 16.09 -2.29 -17.78
N ASN A 161 15.60 -3.43 -17.28
CA ASN A 161 14.53 -4.20 -17.91
C ASN A 161 13.50 -4.65 -16.86
N GLN A 162 13.08 -5.92 -16.89
CA GLN A 162 11.96 -6.41 -16.09
C GLN A 162 12.39 -6.83 -14.69
N PHE A 163 11.59 -6.44 -13.71
CA PHE A 163 11.69 -6.92 -12.32
C PHE A 163 10.36 -7.53 -11.90
N PHE A 164 10.37 -8.83 -11.62
CA PHE A 164 9.18 -9.57 -11.23
C PHE A 164 9.34 -10.24 -9.87
N LEU A 165 8.34 -10.06 -9.01
CA LEU A 165 8.23 -10.69 -7.70
C LEU A 165 6.81 -11.23 -7.56
N GLU A 166 6.62 -12.46 -8.02
CA GLU A 166 5.33 -13.05 -8.30
C GLU A 166 5.00 -14.19 -7.36
N SER A 167 3.84 -14.11 -6.71
CA SER A 167 3.34 -15.14 -5.79
C SER A 167 4.34 -15.48 -4.67
N CYS A 168 5.17 -14.51 -4.27
CA CYS A 168 6.17 -14.69 -3.21
C CYS A 168 5.59 -14.36 -1.83
N VAL A 169 6.25 -14.85 -0.78
CA VAL A 169 5.93 -14.54 0.62
C VAL A 169 7.12 -13.87 1.29
N VAL A 170 6.94 -12.67 1.83
CA VAL A 170 7.96 -11.91 2.54
C VAL A 170 7.56 -11.75 4.00
N HIS A 171 8.33 -12.34 4.91
CA HIS A 171 8.03 -12.35 6.34
C HIS A 171 8.46 -11.10 7.10
N ASP A 172 9.34 -10.31 6.52
CA ASP A 172 9.88 -9.08 7.09
C ASP A 172 9.72 -7.90 6.10
N ASN A 173 10.40 -6.79 6.35
CA ASN A 173 10.36 -5.64 5.44
C ASN A 173 11.07 -5.92 4.12
N MET A 174 10.51 -5.44 3.01
CA MET A 174 11.19 -5.37 1.72
C MET A 174 11.26 -3.92 1.26
N ASN A 175 12.47 -3.39 1.19
CA ASN A 175 12.73 -1.99 0.95
C ASN A 175 13.41 -1.77 -0.40
N PHE A 176 12.82 -0.93 -1.23
CA PHE A 176 13.34 -0.40 -2.48
C PHE A 176 13.54 1.11 -2.30
N VAL A 177 14.76 1.52 -1.98
CA VAL A 177 15.11 2.91 -1.69
C VAL A 177 15.92 3.49 -2.84
N ASN A 178 15.44 4.59 -3.40
CA ASN A 178 16.08 5.25 -4.55
C ASN A 178 16.29 4.29 -5.73
N ILE A 179 15.24 3.56 -6.10
CA ILE A 179 15.26 2.58 -7.19
C ILE A 179 14.61 3.16 -8.45
N VAL A 180 15.21 2.90 -9.60
CA VAL A 180 14.62 3.22 -10.91
C VAL A 180 14.30 1.94 -11.65
N PHE A 181 13.01 1.66 -11.85
CA PHE A 181 12.54 0.61 -12.74
C PHE A 181 12.22 1.22 -14.12
N THR A 182 12.99 0.86 -15.15
CA THR A 182 12.82 1.46 -16.48
C THR A 182 11.71 0.80 -17.31
N ASN A 183 11.39 -0.46 -17.01
CA ASN A 183 10.46 -1.31 -17.76
C ASN A 183 9.40 -1.93 -16.83
N ILE A 184 8.61 -2.87 -17.36
CA ILE A 184 7.51 -3.50 -16.63
C ILE A 184 8.02 -4.08 -15.32
N THR A 185 7.36 -3.70 -14.23
CA THR A 185 7.64 -4.20 -12.88
C THR A 185 6.38 -4.80 -12.30
N SER A 186 6.50 -5.97 -11.67
CA SER A 186 5.34 -6.69 -11.16
C SER A 186 5.62 -7.32 -9.80
N PHE A 187 4.67 -7.17 -8.89
CA PHE A 187 4.66 -7.71 -7.53
C PHE A 187 3.43 -8.60 -7.31
N MET A 188 2.86 -9.17 -8.37
CA MET A 188 1.50 -9.67 -8.35
C MET A 188 1.35 -10.93 -7.46
N ASN A 189 0.21 -11.02 -6.79
CA ASN A 189 -0.19 -12.11 -5.89
C ASN A 189 0.78 -12.40 -4.74
N SER A 190 1.67 -11.45 -4.42
CA SER A 190 2.66 -11.61 -3.35
C SER A 190 2.12 -11.16 -1.99
N GLU A 191 2.56 -11.84 -0.93
CA GLU A 191 2.14 -11.61 0.46
C GLU A 191 3.29 -11.06 1.29
N PHE A 192 3.07 -9.92 1.94
CA PHE A 192 4.06 -9.23 2.76
C PHE A 192 3.54 -9.17 4.20
N TYR A 193 4.22 -9.76 5.18
CA TYR A 193 3.76 -9.70 6.58
C TYR A 193 4.08 -8.38 7.28
N LYS A 194 5.06 -7.62 6.78
CA LYS A 194 5.38 -6.28 7.26
C LYS A 194 5.29 -5.26 6.11
N GLU A 195 6.29 -4.41 5.94
CA GLU A 195 6.25 -3.32 4.99
C GLU A 195 6.87 -3.69 3.64
N LEU A 196 6.18 -3.33 2.55
CA LEU A 196 6.74 -3.19 1.21
C LEU A 196 6.95 -1.70 0.93
N ASN A 197 8.20 -1.28 0.77
CA ASN A 197 8.59 0.12 0.75
C ASN A 197 9.26 0.49 -0.58
N PHE A 198 8.80 1.56 -1.23
CA PHE A 198 9.34 2.11 -2.48
C PHE A 198 9.80 3.57 -2.35
N MET A 199 10.30 3.97 -1.18
CA MET A 199 10.70 5.35 -0.90
C MET A 199 11.65 5.89 -1.98
N HIS A 200 11.32 7.06 -2.53
CA HIS A 200 12.10 7.72 -3.59
C HIS A 200 12.29 6.89 -4.87
N SER A 201 11.45 5.89 -5.11
CA SER A 201 11.54 5.06 -6.31
C SER A 201 10.79 5.64 -7.51
N ARG A 202 11.22 5.25 -8.71
CA ARG A 202 10.63 5.66 -9.97
C ARG A 202 10.30 4.47 -10.85
N PHE A 203 9.09 4.43 -11.38
CA PHE A 203 8.63 3.45 -12.35
C PHE A 203 8.38 4.15 -13.69
N ASP A 204 9.21 3.86 -14.69
CA ASP A 204 9.14 4.50 -16.01
C ASP A 204 8.13 3.82 -16.96
N ASP A 205 7.75 2.57 -16.68
CA ASP A 205 6.74 1.80 -17.42
C ASP A 205 5.67 1.21 -16.48
N LEU A 206 4.86 0.26 -16.97
CA LEU A 206 3.78 -0.40 -16.24
C LEU A 206 4.27 -1.01 -14.91
N ALA A 207 3.66 -0.60 -13.81
CA ALA A 207 3.89 -1.17 -12.48
C ALA A 207 2.64 -1.94 -12.01
N ILE A 208 2.80 -3.21 -11.64
CA ILE A 208 1.68 -4.10 -11.31
C ILE A 208 1.78 -4.54 -9.86
N PHE A 209 0.79 -4.18 -9.06
CA PHE A 209 0.67 -4.52 -7.64
C PHE A 209 -0.60 -5.35 -7.38
N ASN A 210 -1.09 -6.06 -8.39
CA ASN A 210 -2.37 -6.76 -8.29
C ASN A 210 -2.31 -7.90 -7.27
N GLY A 211 -3.36 -8.04 -6.47
CA GLY A 211 -3.48 -9.18 -5.54
C GLY A 211 -2.49 -9.17 -4.37
N LEU A 212 -1.81 -8.05 -4.10
CA LEU A 212 -0.97 -7.90 -2.92
C LEU A 212 -1.75 -8.16 -1.63
N LYS A 213 -1.12 -8.82 -0.66
CA LYS A 213 -1.73 -9.13 0.65
C LYS A 213 -0.80 -8.79 1.80
N GLY A 214 -1.38 -8.44 2.94
CA GLY A 214 -0.70 -8.43 4.23
C GLY A 214 -0.53 -7.04 4.83
N GLY A 215 0.69 -6.71 5.26
CA GLY A 215 1.07 -5.57 6.10
C GLY A 215 0.81 -4.21 5.45
N THR A 216 1.86 -3.45 5.13
CA THR A 216 1.71 -2.08 4.62
C THR A 216 2.51 -1.84 3.35
N LEU A 217 1.90 -1.11 2.42
CA LEU A 217 2.59 -0.55 1.26
C LEU A 217 3.00 0.89 1.58
N PHE A 218 4.21 1.27 1.20
CA PHE A 218 4.70 2.63 1.31
C PHE A 218 5.25 3.12 -0.04
N LEU A 219 4.59 4.15 -0.60
CA LEU A 219 4.90 4.79 -1.88
C LEU A 219 5.33 6.26 -1.70
N GLY A 220 5.94 6.60 -0.56
CA GLY A 220 6.36 7.97 -0.25
C GLY A 220 7.42 8.47 -1.23
N ASN A 221 7.18 9.64 -1.83
CA ASN A 221 8.01 10.18 -2.90
C ASN A 221 8.23 9.20 -4.08
N THR A 222 7.32 8.24 -4.29
CA THR A 222 7.37 7.34 -5.44
C THR A 222 6.71 8.00 -6.65
N PHE A 223 7.33 7.85 -7.83
CA PHE A 223 6.81 8.43 -9.07
C PHE A 223 6.55 7.35 -10.13
N PHE A 224 5.35 7.39 -10.74
CA PHE A 224 4.96 6.53 -11.85
C PHE A 224 4.82 7.39 -13.12
N ARG A 225 5.61 7.11 -14.16
CA ARG A 225 5.51 7.79 -15.47
C ARG A 225 4.34 7.29 -16.31
N LYS A 226 4.06 5.98 -16.22
CA LYS A 226 2.93 5.32 -16.86
C LYS A 226 1.97 4.78 -15.80
N GLU A 227 1.01 3.97 -16.23
CA GLU A 227 -0.02 3.40 -15.37
C GLU A 227 0.56 2.47 -14.30
N ALA A 228 -0.02 2.53 -13.11
CA ALA A 228 0.21 1.58 -12.03
C ALA A 228 -1.10 0.85 -11.72
N ASN A 229 -1.08 -0.47 -11.62
CA ASN A 229 -2.26 -1.29 -11.38
C ASN A 229 -2.26 -1.83 -9.94
N PHE A 230 -3.39 -1.69 -9.26
CA PHE A 230 -3.56 -1.97 -7.82
C PHE A 230 -4.78 -2.87 -7.56
N LEU A 231 -5.27 -3.59 -8.57
CA LEU A 231 -6.51 -4.37 -8.48
C LEU A 231 -6.40 -5.49 -7.43
N SER A 232 -7.50 -5.73 -6.72
CA SER A 232 -7.65 -6.84 -5.76
C SER A 232 -6.60 -6.87 -4.64
N MET A 233 -6.00 -5.73 -4.30
CA MET A 233 -5.09 -5.64 -3.15
C MET A 233 -5.85 -5.72 -1.83
N ASN A 234 -5.25 -6.40 -0.87
CA ASN A 234 -5.62 -6.45 0.53
C ASN A 234 -4.39 -6.20 1.41
N ILE A 235 -3.77 -5.04 1.21
CA ILE A 235 -2.62 -4.54 1.98
C ILE A 235 -2.98 -3.16 2.55
N GLY A 236 -2.47 -2.85 3.75
CA GLY A 236 -2.61 -1.53 4.36
C GLY A 236 -1.79 -0.45 3.64
N VAL A 237 -2.07 0.81 3.95
CA VAL A 237 -1.26 1.96 3.51
C VAL A 237 -0.44 2.47 4.68
N HIS A 238 0.85 2.77 4.45
CA HIS A 238 1.72 3.33 5.48
C HIS A 238 1.35 4.79 5.81
N ASP A 239 1.05 5.59 4.79
CA ASP A 239 0.80 7.02 4.93
C ASP A 239 -0.28 7.56 3.98
N ARG A 240 -0.58 8.85 4.17
CA ARG A 240 -1.56 9.57 3.36
C ARG A 240 -1.17 9.64 1.89
N GLU A 241 0.11 9.84 1.58
CA GLU A 241 0.59 9.93 0.20
C GLU A 241 0.37 8.60 -0.55
N THR A 242 0.67 7.47 0.08
CA THR A 242 0.41 6.15 -0.50
C THR A 242 -1.07 5.98 -0.83
N ALA A 243 -1.97 6.32 0.11
CA ALA A 243 -3.41 6.26 -0.14
C ALA A 243 -3.84 7.14 -1.32
N ARG A 244 -3.27 8.35 -1.43
CA ARG A 244 -3.54 9.30 -2.50
C ARG A 244 -3.07 8.78 -3.87
N ILE A 245 -1.89 8.17 -3.95
CA ILE A 245 -1.34 7.58 -5.17
C ILE A 245 -2.24 6.46 -5.67
N ILE A 246 -2.62 5.52 -4.78
CA ILE A 246 -3.47 4.38 -5.15
C ILE A 246 -4.86 4.87 -5.56
N LYS A 247 -5.46 5.81 -4.82
CA LYS A 247 -6.74 6.44 -5.17
C LYS A 247 -6.69 7.04 -6.59
N ASN A 248 -5.67 7.84 -6.87
CA ASN A 248 -5.53 8.49 -8.17
C ASN A 248 -5.41 7.47 -9.32
N SER A 249 -4.71 6.35 -9.11
CA SER A 249 -4.66 5.26 -10.10
C SER A 249 -6.05 4.68 -10.39
N PHE A 250 -6.86 4.39 -9.36
CA PHE A 250 -8.22 3.89 -9.57
C PHE A 250 -9.14 4.93 -10.24
N GLU A 251 -8.99 6.21 -9.90
CA GLU A 251 -9.73 7.30 -10.57
C GLU A 251 -9.39 7.39 -12.06
N GLN A 252 -8.11 7.24 -12.44
CA GLN A 252 -7.67 7.20 -13.84
C GLN A 252 -8.27 6.02 -14.61
N GLN A 253 -8.46 4.88 -13.93
CA GLN A 253 -9.10 3.68 -14.48
C GLN A 253 -10.65 3.73 -14.45
N ASN A 254 -11.25 4.84 -14.00
CA ASN A 254 -12.69 4.97 -13.73
C ASN A 254 -13.27 3.95 -12.72
N ASN A 255 -12.41 3.35 -11.87
CA ASN A 255 -12.84 2.45 -10.81
C ASN A 255 -13.14 3.23 -9.52
N ILE A 256 -14.27 3.93 -9.53
CA ILE A 256 -14.66 4.85 -8.45
C ILE A 256 -14.92 4.13 -7.12
N ILE A 257 -15.40 2.88 -7.16
CA ILE A 257 -15.69 2.10 -5.95
C ILE A 257 -14.40 1.82 -5.18
N GLU A 258 -13.35 1.35 -5.87
CA GLU A 258 -12.06 1.12 -5.22
C GLU A 258 -11.37 2.44 -4.84
N ALA A 259 -11.45 3.48 -5.68
CA ALA A 259 -10.93 4.80 -5.34
C ALA A 259 -11.53 5.34 -4.02
N ASN A 260 -12.83 5.17 -3.80
CA ASN A 260 -13.51 5.63 -2.58
C ASN A 260 -13.00 4.91 -1.31
N LYS A 261 -12.55 3.65 -1.40
CA LYS A 261 -11.91 2.95 -0.27
C LYS A 261 -10.59 3.61 0.12
N PHE A 262 -9.75 3.93 -0.87
CA PHE A 262 -8.46 4.59 -0.62
C PHE A 262 -8.62 6.06 -0.24
N TYR A 263 -9.69 6.73 -0.65
CA TYR A 263 -10.04 8.04 -0.12
C TYR A 263 -10.39 7.99 1.38
N ALA A 264 -11.12 6.97 1.85
CA ALA A 264 -11.37 6.79 3.28
C ALA A 264 -10.06 6.61 4.07
N LEU A 265 -9.12 5.81 3.53
CA LEU A 265 -7.80 5.62 4.11
C LEU A 265 -6.98 6.91 4.12
N GLU A 266 -7.01 7.69 3.03
CA GLU A 266 -6.35 9.00 2.95
C GLU A 266 -6.86 9.94 4.06
N MET A 267 -8.18 10.00 4.29
CA MET A 267 -8.76 10.83 5.34
C MET A 267 -8.37 10.34 6.74
N LYS A 268 -8.31 9.02 6.96
CA LYS A 268 -7.87 8.43 8.24
C LYS A 268 -6.42 8.80 8.56
N GLU A 269 -5.51 8.73 7.59
CA GLU A 269 -4.11 9.14 7.80
C GLU A 269 -3.99 10.66 8.01
N ARG A 270 -4.75 11.47 7.25
CA ARG A 270 -4.83 12.92 7.47
C ARG A 270 -5.34 13.28 8.87
N GLU A 271 -6.28 12.52 9.40
CA GLU A 271 -6.78 12.72 10.76
C GLU A 271 -5.67 12.48 11.81
N LYS A 272 -4.85 11.44 11.63
CA LYS A 272 -3.70 11.18 12.51
C LYS A 272 -2.68 12.32 12.44
N GLU A 273 -2.37 12.83 11.24
CA GLU A 273 -1.48 13.97 11.02
C GLU A 273 -2.00 15.21 11.79
N LEU A 274 -3.26 15.60 11.57
CA LEU A 274 -3.84 16.77 12.21
C LEU A 274 -3.98 16.63 13.74
N ASN A 275 -4.26 15.43 14.23
CA ASN A 275 -4.30 15.17 15.68
C ASN A 275 -2.91 15.28 16.32
N LYS A 276 -1.84 15.00 15.58
CA LYS A 276 -0.47 15.25 16.03
C LYS A 276 -0.18 16.75 16.05
N ASP A 277 -0.53 17.47 14.98
CA ASP A 277 -0.31 18.91 14.87
C ASP A 277 -1.00 19.69 16.00
N ILE A 278 -2.23 19.33 16.37
CA ILE A 278 -2.94 19.99 17.48
C ILE A 278 -2.27 19.75 18.82
N LYS A 279 -1.74 18.55 19.07
CA LYS A 279 -0.98 18.29 20.30
C LYS A 279 0.25 19.19 20.39
N GLU A 280 0.78 19.62 19.24
CA GLU A 280 1.87 20.59 19.12
C GLU A 280 1.38 22.06 19.03
N GLY A 281 0.08 22.32 19.14
CA GLY A 281 -0.50 23.66 19.06
C GLY A 281 -0.59 24.25 17.65
N LYS A 282 -0.47 23.43 16.61
CA LYS A 282 -0.49 23.84 15.19
C LYS A 282 -1.83 23.47 14.52
N ASN A 283 -2.14 24.12 13.40
CA ASN A 283 -3.20 23.74 12.45
C ASN A 283 -4.62 23.57 13.03
N ILE A 284 -4.97 24.31 14.10
CA ILE A 284 -6.27 24.22 14.79
C ILE A 284 -7.46 24.47 13.84
N PHE A 285 -7.37 25.50 12.99
CA PHE A 285 -8.43 25.82 12.03
C PHE A 285 -8.63 24.72 10.98
N GLU A 286 -7.53 24.14 10.48
CA GLU A 286 -7.60 23.07 9.49
C GLU A 286 -8.25 21.82 10.09
N TRP A 287 -7.92 21.49 11.34
CA TRP A 287 -8.56 20.40 12.04
C TRP A 287 -10.05 20.66 12.29
N LEU A 288 -10.43 21.89 12.69
CA LEU A 288 -11.84 22.22 12.90
C LEU A 288 -12.64 22.05 11.60
N ILE A 289 -12.11 22.57 10.49
CA ILE A 289 -12.71 22.40 9.16
C ILE A 289 -12.78 20.90 8.82
N PHE A 290 -11.69 20.15 9.03
CA PHE A 290 -11.63 18.71 8.77
C PHE A 290 -12.69 17.94 9.57
N LYS A 291 -12.88 18.25 10.86
CA LYS A 291 -13.91 17.64 11.71
C LYS A 291 -15.32 18.03 11.29
N ALA A 292 -15.55 19.28 10.88
CA ALA A 292 -16.83 19.70 10.34
C ALA A 292 -17.20 18.89 9.08
N HIS A 293 -16.23 18.64 8.18
CA HIS A 293 -16.42 17.76 7.02
C HIS A 293 -16.69 16.30 7.41
N ALA A 294 -16.01 15.79 8.45
CA ALA A 294 -16.24 14.44 8.98
C ALA A 294 -17.68 14.28 9.51
N ILE A 295 -18.13 15.19 10.37
CA ILE A 295 -19.45 15.12 11.03
C ILE A 295 -20.60 15.35 10.04
N SER A 296 -20.41 16.27 9.08
CA SER A 296 -21.48 16.65 8.14
C SER A 296 -21.76 15.59 7.08
N SER A 297 -20.75 14.84 6.64
CA SER A 297 -20.88 13.98 5.46
C SER A 297 -19.91 12.80 5.42
N ASN A 298 -19.20 12.53 6.51
CA ASN A 298 -18.09 11.57 6.54
C ASN A 298 -17.07 11.85 5.43
N HIS A 299 -16.57 13.09 5.35
CA HIS A 299 -15.69 13.55 4.27
C HIS A 299 -16.29 13.36 2.88
N SER A 300 -17.57 13.71 2.71
CA SER A 300 -18.31 13.51 1.48
C SER A 300 -18.55 12.06 1.05
N GLN A 301 -18.32 11.07 1.92
CA GLN A 301 -18.61 9.67 1.59
C GLN A 301 -20.07 9.27 1.87
N ASP A 302 -20.77 10.02 2.73
CA ASP A 302 -22.15 9.73 3.14
C ASP A 302 -23.09 10.89 2.78
N TRP A 303 -23.84 10.71 1.69
CA TRP A 303 -24.83 11.70 1.25
C TRP A 303 -26.07 11.75 2.15
N LEU A 304 -26.44 10.61 2.75
CA LEU A 304 -27.62 10.51 3.60
C LEU A 304 -27.39 11.28 4.90
N LEU A 305 -26.18 11.22 5.45
CA LEU A 305 -25.79 12.01 6.62
C LEU A 305 -25.94 13.52 6.35
N ALA A 306 -25.45 14.00 5.21
CA ALA A 306 -25.60 15.41 4.83
C ALA A 306 -27.07 15.82 4.67
N LEU A 307 -27.89 14.96 4.06
CA LEU A 307 -29.34 15.19 3.92
C LEU A 307 -30.03 15.26 5.29
N LEU A 308 -29.73 14.34 6.21
CA LEU A 308 -30.29 14.33 7.56
C LEU A 308 -29.93 15.60 8.34
N TRP A 309 -28.70 16.12 8.17
CA TRP A 309 -28.30 17.40 8.75
C TRP A 309 -29.12 18.58 8.20
N ILE A 310 -29.30 18.66 6.88
CA ILE A 310 -30.11 19.71 6.23
C ILE A 310 -31.52 19.70 6.81
N LEU A 311 -32.15 18.53 6.88
CA LEU A 311 -33.51 18.39 7.39
C LEU A 311 -33.60 18.77 8.87
N ASN A 312 -32.68 18.30 9.71
CA ASN A 312 -32.71 18.59 11.15
C ASN A 312 -32.53 20.09 11.41
N ILE A 313 -31.59 20.74 10.74
CA ILE A 313 -31.33 22.18 10.93
C ILE A 313 -32.50 23.02 10.39
N ALA A 314 -33.08 22.66 9.25
CA ALA A 314 -34.27 23.32 8.73
C ALA A 314 -35.48 23.17 9.68
N PHE A 315 -35.66 21.98 10.27
CA PHE A 315 -36.73 21.71 11.22
C PHE A 315 -36.57 22.52 12.51
N ILE A 316 -35.37 22.50 13.10
CA ILE A 316 -35.04 23.27 14.31
C ILE A 316 -35.24 24.76 14.09
N PHE A 317 -34.76 25.29 12.96
CA PHE A 317 -34.93 26.69 12.63
C PHE A 317 -36.42 27.07 12.48
N SER A 318 -37.20 26.22 11.80
CA SER A 318 -38.64 26.41 11.64
C SER A 318 -39.36 26.47 12.99
N MET A 319 -38.97 25.61 13.94
CA MET A 319 -39.51 25.61 15.30
C MET A 319 -39.26 26.93 16.04
N PHE A 320 -38.04 27.47 15.98
CA PHE A 320 -37.73 28.78 16.58
C PHE A 320 -38.49 29.96 15.95
N THR A 321 -38.76 29.88 14.65
CA THR A 321 -39.50 30.93 13.94
C THR A 321 -41.02 30.80 14.05
N SER A 322 -41.52 29.70 14.62
CA SER A 322 -42.95 29.47 14.76
C SER A 322 -43.53 30.30 15.91
N THR A 323 -44.81 30.65 15.80
CA THR A 323 -45.53 31.44 16.82
C THR A 323 -45.93 30.63 18.05
N PHE A 324 -45.80 29.30 18.02
CA PHE A 324 -46.20 28.41 19.11
C PHE A 324 -45.06 28.17 20.10
N HIS A 325 -45.21 28.63 21.36
CA HIS A 325 -44.19 28.46 22.40
C HIS A 325 -43.77 27.00 22.65
N HIS A 326 -44.67 26.03 22.46
CA HIS A 326 -44.35 24.60 22.57
C HIS A 326 -43.23 24.16 21.61
N ASN A 327 -43.23 24.70 20.38
CA ASN A 327 -42.23 24.38 19.38
C ASN A 327 -40.84 24.89 19.79
N ASN A 328 -40.73 26.01 20.51
CA ASN A 328 -39.43 26.47 21.03
C ASN A 328 -38.84 25.48 22.03
N MET A 329 -39.66 24.91 22.92
CA MET A 329 -39.21 23.89 23.87
C MET A 329 -38.72 22.63 23.12
N LEU A 330 -39.48 22.18 22.12
CA LEU A 330 -39.07 21.06 21.25
C LEU A 330 -37.76 21.37 20.51
N ALA A 331 -37.55 22.61 20.06
CA ALA A 331 -36.30 23.02 19.40
C ALA A 331 -35.08 22.88 20.31
N TYR A 332 -35.18 23.28 21.58
CA TYR A 332 -34.09 23.09 22.54
C TYR A 332 -33.79 21.61 22.79
N ILE A 333 -34.83 20.77 22.91
CA ILE A 333 -34.66 19.31 23.06
C ILE A 333 -33.97 18.72 21.82
N SER A 334 -34.41 19.10 20.62
CA SER A 334 -33.79 18.64 19.37
C SER A 334 -32.34 19.08 19.24
N ILE A 335 -32.00 20.31 19.63
CA ILE A 335 -30.59 20.75 19.67
C ILE A 335 -29.78 19.86 20.60
N PHE A 336 -30.28 19.58 21.80
CA PHE A 336 -29.57 18.75 22.77
C PHE A 336 -29.31 17.34 22.24
N ILE A 337 -30.31 16.70 21.62
CA ILE A 337 -30.17 15.39 20.96
C ILE A 337 -29.12 15.45 19.86
N VAL A 338 -29.18 16.47 19.00
CA VAL A 338 -28.25 16.66 17.89
C VAL A 338 -26.81 16.82 18.41
N VAL A 339 -26.59 17.66 19.42
CA VAL A 339 -25.27 17.90 20.02
C VAL A 339 -24.71 16.63 20.64
N ILE A 340 -25.50 15.88 21.42
CA ILE A 340 -25.05 14.60 21.99
C ILE A 340 -24.73 13.60 20.90
N SER A 341 -25.63 13.44 19.93
CA SER A 341 -25.47 12.45 18.86
C SER A 341 -24.24 12.71 17.98
N SER A 342 -23.80 13.98 17.87
CA SER A 342 -22.60 14.36 17.11
C SER A 342 -21.30 13.75 17.64
N THR A 343 -21.32 13.21 18.87
CA THR A 343 -20.19 12.50 19.48
C THR A 343 -20.16 11.01 19.16
N PHE A 344 -21.25 10.46 18.60
CA PHE A 344 -21.35 9.05 18.25
C PHE A 344 -20.71 8.74 16.90
N ASN A 345 -20.54 7.44 16.60
CA ASN A 345 -20.13 7.01 15.27
C ASN A 345 -21.20 7.35 14.21
N ASN A 346 -20.80 7.38 12.94
CA ASN A 346 -21.67 7.81 11.84
C ASN A 346 -22.98 7.02 11.73
N THR A 347 -22.98 5.72 12.07
CA THR A 347 -24.19 4.89 12.00
C THR A 347 -25.20 5.29 13.07
N LEU A 348 -24.77 5.41 14.33
CA LEU A 348 -25.61 5.83 15.45
C LEU A 348 -26.06 7.29 15.29
N LEU A 349 -25.19 8.16 14.79
CA LEU A 349 -25.52 9.55 14.47
C LEU A 349 -26.69 9.61 13.47
N LYS A 350 -26.64 8.84 12.37
CA LYS A 350 -27.75 8.79 11.39
C LYS A 350 -29.06 8.31 12.02
N ILE A 351 -29.01 7.27 12.84
CA ILE A 351 -30.21 6.75 13.53
C ILE A 351 -30.78 7.82 14.47
N ALA A 352 -29.94 8.48 15.26
CA ALA A 352 -30.35 9.54 16.17
C ALA A 352 -30.96 10.74 15.42
N LEU A 353 -30.33 11.19 14.33
CA LEU A 353 -30.84 12.27 13.49
C LEU A 353 -32.18 11.90 12.83
N GLY A 354 -32.35 10.65 12.39
CA GLY A 354 -33.60 10.15 11.83
C GLY A 354 -34.73 10.09 12.87
N ILE A 355 -34.44 9.57 14.07
CA ILE A 355 -35.41 9.53 15.18
C ILE A 355 -35.81 10.94 15.60
N ASN A 356 -34.84 11.86 15.72
CA ASN A 356 -35.13 13.25 16.08
C ASN A 356 -36.07 13.92 15.07
N LEU A 357 -35.89 13.69 13.77
CA LEU A 357 -36.80 14.19 12.73
C LEU A 357 -38.21 13.63 12.89
N ILE A 358 -38.34 12.32 13.15
CA ILE A 358 -39.66 11.69 13.34
C ILE A 358 -40.35 12.30 14.56
N ILE A 359 -39.67 12.39 15.70
CA ILE A 359 -40.23 12.97 16.93
C ILE A 359 -40.64 14.43 16.70
N ALA A 360 -39.76 15.24 16.09
CA ALA A 360 -40.05 16.63 15.82
C ALA A 360 -41.24 16.79 14.86
N SER A 361 -41.35 15.93 13.84
CA SER A 361 -42.48 15.94 12.90
C SER A 361 -43.83 15.58 13.53
N ILE A 362 -43.85 14.67 14.52
CA ILE A 362 -45.08 14.24 15.19
C ILE A 362 -45.53 15.25 16.25
N LEU A 363 -44.58 15.83 16.99
CA LEU A 363 -44.88 16.67 18.15
C LEU A 363 -44.98 18.15 17.81
N SER A 364 -44.38 18.61 16.71
CA SER A 364 -44.46 20.01 16.31
C SER A 364 -45.75 20.33 15.56
N TYR A 365 -46.21 21.57 15.68
CA TYR A 365 -47.34 22.10 14.93
C TYR A 365 -46.92 22.78 13.62
N ILE A 366 -45.88 22.25 12.96
CA ILE A 366 -45.27 22.85 11.77
C ILE A 366 -45.63 22.04 10.54
N TYR A 367 -46.14 22.74 9.52
CA TYR A 367 -46.42 22.14 8.23
C TYR A 367 -45.13 21.97 7.39
N LEU A 368 -45.12 20.94 6.54
CA LEU A 368 -43.94 20.57 5.74
C LEU A 368 -43.56 21.61 4.68
N ASP A 369 -44.52 22.38 4.19
CA ASP A 369 -44.30 23.50 3.26
C ASP A 369 -43.44 24.61 3.90
N VAL A 370 -43.69 24.95 5.16
CA VAL A 370 -42.89 25.90 5.94
C VAL A 370 -41.43 25.45 6.01
N ILE A 371 -41.19 24.15 6.18
CA ILE A 371 -39.84 23.58 6.25
C ILE A 371 -39.16 23.60 4.87
N ALA A 372 -39.90 23.23 3.82
CA ALA A 372 -39.40 23.22 2.44
C ALA A 372 -38.90 24.62 2.02
N ASP A 373 -39.62 25.68 2.39
CA ASP A 373 -39.22 27.06 2.12
C ASP A 373 -37.90 27.46 2.81
N LYS A 374 -37.60 26.86 3.97
CA LYS A 374 -36.34 27.13 4.71
C LYS A 374 -35.14 26.39 4.15
N ILE A 375 -35.34 25.25 3.49
CA ILE A 375 -34.25 24.47 2.86
C ILE A 375 -33.65 25.24 1.68
N ASN A 376 -34.46 25.99 0.92
CA ASN A 376 -33.94 26.83 -0.15
C ASN A 376 -33.10 27.98 0.44
N PRO A 377 -31.78 28.03 0.21
CA PRO A 377 -30.95 29.09 0.78
C PRO A 377 -31.31 30.47 0.19
N PHE A 378 -31.87 30.54 -1.03
CA PHE A 378 -32.12 31.79 -1.76
C PHE A 378 -33.54 32.35 -1.65
N SER A 379 -34.52 31.59 -1.15
CA SER A 379 -35.94 32.02 -1.08
C SER A 379 -36.20 33.24 -0.20
N ILE A 380 -35.37 33.49 0.81
CA ILE A 380 -35.59 34.53 1.85
C ILE A 380 -34.78 35.81 1.59
N MET A 381 -33.81 35.78 0.67
CA MET A 381 -32.91 36.92 0.43
C MET A 381 -33.48 37.93 -0.58
N THR A 382 -34.67 37.69 -1.12
CA THR A 382 -35.35 38.57 -2.08
C THR A 382 -36.27 39.59 -1.41
N SER A 383 -36.71 39.33 -0.17
CA SER A 383 -37.44 40.30 0.65
C SER A 383 -36.48 41.34 1.22
N LYS A 384 -36.85 42.62 1.18
CA LYS A 384 -36.08 43.76 1.72
C LYS A 384 -35.99 43.78 3.26
N ASP A 385 -36.27 42.66 3.91
CA ASP A 385 -36.33 42.54 5.35
C ASP A 385 -34.92 42.51 5.95
N PRO A 386 -34.71 43.10 7.14
CA PRO A 386 -33.41 43.09 7.79
C PRO A 386 -32.97 41.66 8.13
N ILE A 387 -31.80 41.27 7.63
CA ILE A 387 -31.21 39.96 7.92
C ILE A 387 -30.61 39.99 9.32
N THR A 388 -31.19 39.19 10.23
CA THR A 388 -30.61 38.97 11.56
C THR A 388 -29.37 38.09 11.47
N PHE A 389 -28.44 38.22 12.42
CA PHE A 389 -27.23 37.40 12.48
C PHE A 389 -27.54 35.89 12.51
N GLY A 390 -28.56 35.47 13.28
CA GLY A 390 -28.99 34.07 13.34
C GLY A 390 -29.49 33.54 12.00
N LEU A 391 -30.24 34.35 11.25
CA LEU A 391 -30.70 33.98 9.90
C LEU A 391 -29.53 33.85 8.92
N LEU A 392 -28.55 34.75 8.99
CA LEU A 392 -27.34 34.68 8.17
C LEU A 392 -26.55 33.38 8.43
N MET A 393 -26.30 33.06 9.71
CA MET A 393 -25.59 31.84 10.09
C MET A 393 -26.31 30.58 9.61
N PHE A 394 -27.63 30.51 9.80
CA PHE A 394 -28.45 29.41 9.27
C PHE A 394 -28.27 29.21 7.77
N LYS A 395 -28.32 30.30 6.98
CA LYS A 395 -28.17 30.23 5.52
C LYS A 395 -26.77 29.76 5.09
N ILE A 396 -25.71 30.25 5.75
CA ILE A 396 -24.34 29.79 5.49
C ILE A 396 -24.23 28.29 5.78
N THR A 397 -24.77 27.82 6.91
CA THR A 397 -24.75 26.40 7.27
C THR A 397 -25.53 25.54 6.27
N ILE A 398 -26.74 25.94 5.86
CA ILE A 398 -27.52 25.22 4.86
C ILE A 398 -26.80 25.18 3.50
N ALA A 399 -26.24 26.31 3.04
CA ALA A 399 -25.49 26.36 1.80
C ALA A 399 -24.27 25.42 1.82
N TYR A 400 -23.52 25.40 2.93
CA TYR A 400 -22.42 24.46 3.13
C TYR A 400 -22.89 23.00 3.09
N LEU A 401 -23.98 22.66 3.77
CA LEU A 401 -24.51 21.30 3.81
C LEU A 401 -25.06 20.84 2.46
N ILE A 402 -25.70 21.74 1.70
CA ILE A 402 -26.12 21.45 0.33
C ILE A 402 -24.91 21.16 -0.55
N TYR A 403 -23.84 21.96 -0.42
CA TYR A 403 -22.58 21.68 -1.12
C TYR A 403 -22.04 20.29 -0.73
N GLN A 404 -21.99 19.95 0.57
CA GLN A 404 -21.58 18.61 1.00
C GLN A 404 -22.47 17.51 0.40
N PHE A 405 -23.79 17.67 0.44
CA PHE A 405 -24.74 16.71 -0.15
C PHE A 405 -24.47 16.48 -1.63
N ILE A 406 -24.31 17.55 -2.43
CA ILE A 406 -24.03 17.44 -3.87
C ILE A 406 -22.70 16.71 -4.12
N VAL A 407 -21.65 17.06 -3.39
CA VAL A 407 -20.35 16.39 -3.52
C VAL A 407 -20.46 14.91 -3.14
N SER A 408 -21.15 14.58 -2.05
CA SER A 408 -21.33 13.19 -1.61
C SER A 408 -22.14 12.36 -2.59
N VAL A 409 -23.20 12.91 -3.16
CA VAL A 409 -23.98 12.24 -4.20
C VAL A 409 -23.09 12.01 -5.41
N ARG A 410 -22.35 13.02 -5.85
CA ARG A 410 -21.45 12.91 -7.01
C ARG A 410 -20.38 11.83 -6.79
N GLN A 411 -19.77 11.74 -5.61
CA GLN A 411 -18.76 10.72 -5.31
C GLN A 411 -19.35 9.30 -5.29
N ASN A 412 -20.58 9.14 -4.78
CA ASN A 412 -21.24 7.83 -4.71
C ASN A 412 -21.88 7.38 -6.04
N THR A 413 -22.28 8.32 -6.90
CA THR A 413 -23.00 8.03 -8.14
C THR A 413 -22.14 8.14 -9.39
N ARG A 414 -20.87 8.56 -9.28
CA ARG A 414 -19.95 8.61 -10.43
C ARG A 414 -19.73 7.20 -10.97
N ARG A 415 -20.51 6.86 -11.99
CA ARG A 415 -20.25 5.79 -12.96
C ARG A 415 -20.18 6.53 -14.29
N LYS A 416 -18.99 6.57 -14.88
CA LYS A 416 -18.83 7.05 -16.26
C LYS A 416 -18.71 5.85 -17.17
#